data_AF-A0AAU8PS61-F1
#
_entry.id   AF-A0AAU8PS61-F1
#
_cell.length_a   1.000
_cell.length_b   1.000
_cell.length_c   1.000
_cell.angle_alpha   90.00
_cell.angle_beta   90.00
_cell.angle_gamma   90.00
#
_symmetry.space_group_name_H-M   'P 1'
#
loop_
_entity.id
_entity.type
_entity.pdbx_description
1 polymer ?
#
loop_
_entity_poly.entity_id
_entity_poly.type
_entity_poly.pdbx_seq_one_letter_code
_entity_poly.pdbx_strand_id
1 'polypeptide(L)'
;MLSEKSPKVRLISDFHDYYDHWFNSCDAELVFERRSTGGMSRPQMLAYLKSLGLQVPFFGRVRDVYKYTLRGFEEIPRSDTIFAMVVHLNERAHRGEGKVMLSLRDALEKYPDHFAVQYIPALPSGLGLTWRYLQVGNKIFWLEYFSRDDWRSNCGDVEVRVLSRERDGYNNKIRYPLYAVDFIPAAGKLYAIDFNIAPGIKGTGVEELLPAREAAEAIKKAIILFASQKEASV
;
A
#
# COMPACT_ATOMS: atom_id res chain seq x y z
N MET A 1 41.61 -1.16 -16.06
CA MET A 1 40.29 -1.71 -15.67
C MET A 1 39.27 -0.64 -15.97
N LEU A 2 38.48 -0.82 -17.04
CA LEU A 2 37.38 0.09 -17.34
C LEU A 2 36.32 -0.13 -16.26
N SER A 3 36.10 0.88 -15.43
CA SER A 3 34.94 0.95 -14.55
C SER A 3 33.71 0.84 -15.46
N GLU A 4 33.04 -0.31 -15.45
CA GLU A 4 31.76 -0.47 -16.12
C GLU A 4 30.82 0.57 -15.51
N LYS A 5 30.46 1.56 -16.34
CA LYS A 5 29.56 2.63 -15.94
C LYS A 5 28.23 1.97 -15.59
N SER A 6 27.76 2.11 -14.35
CA SER A 6 26.44 1.60 -13.97
C SER A 6 25.37 2.16 -14.92
N PRO A 7 24.37 1.34 -15.33
CA PRO A 7 23.31 1.77 -16.21
C PRO A 7 22.63 3.05 -15.71
N LYS A 8 22.37 3.99 -16.62
CA LYS A 8 21.62 5.21 -16.31
C LYS A 8 20.13 4.88 -16.17
N VAL A 9 19.46 5.54 -15.23
CA VAL A 9 18.03 5.33 -14.94
C VAL A 9 17.28 6.66 -15.04
N ARG A 10 16.23 6.69 -15.85
CA ARG A 10 15.32 7.85 -16.00
C ARG A 10 14.04 7.62 -15.22
N LEU A 11 13.61 8.63 -14.48
CA LEU A 11 12.31 8.66 -13.81
C LEU A 11 11.24 9.24 -14.74
N ILE A 12 10.10 8.58 -14.84
CA ILE A 12 8.88 9.10 -15.47
C ILE A 12 7.80 9.10 -14.41
N SER A 13 7.30 10.29 -14.05
CA SER A 13 6.33 10.46 -12.96
C SER A 13 5.28 11.52 -13.28
N ASP A 14 4.09 11.40 -12.70
CA ASP A 14 3.00 12.39 -12.73
C ASP A 14 2.91 13.23 -11.43
N PHE A 15 3.78 12.98 -10.46
CA PHE A 15 3.98 13.81 -9.27
C PHE A 15 5.46 13.98 -8.93
N HIS A 16 5.77 14.95 -8.07
CA HIS A 16 7.12 15.25 -7.60
C HIS A 16 7.36 14.74 -6.18
N ASP A 17 8.53 14.13 -5.96
CA ASP A 17 9.02 13.71 -4.66
C ASP A 17 10.44 14.29 -4.40
N TYR A 18 10.91 14.23 -3.16
CA TYR A 18 12.11 14.96 -2.72
C TYR A 18 13.42 14.45 -3.36
N TYR A 19 13.42 13.25 -3.93
CA TYR A 19 14.59 12.60 -4.54
C TYR A 19 14.61 12.66 -6.08
N ASP A 20 13.54 13.14 -6.73
CA ASP A 20 13.35 13.00 -8.18
C ASP A 20 14.46 13.64 -9.03
N HIS A 21 15.00 14.77 -8.55
CA HIS A 21 16.04 15.53 -9.25
C HIS A 21 17.39 14.81 -9.36
N TRP A 22 17.54 13.67 -8.68
CA TRP A 22 18.74 12.82 -8.79
C TRP A 22 18.65 11.76 -9.88
N PHE A 23 17.55 11.66 -10.63
CA PHE A 23 17.41 10.75 -11.78
C PHE A 23 17.96 11.37 -13.07
N ASN A 24 18.27 10.53 -14.06
CA ASN A 24 18.77 10.99 -15.36
C ASN A 24 17.62 11.49 -16.26
N SER A 25 17.89 12.49 -17.11
CA SER A 25 16.86 13.17 -17.91
C SER A 25 16.58 12.54 -19.29
N CYS A 26 17.62 12.26 -20.11
CA CYS A 26 17.39 11.98 -21.55
C CYS A 26 18.03 10.69 -22.09
N ASP A 27 19.18 10.22 -21.55
CA ASP A 27 19.95 9.10 -22.15
C ASP A 27 20.02 7.87 -21.22
N ALA A 28 18.88 7.46 -20.66
CA ALA A 28 18.84 6.33 -19.73
C ALA A 28 18.48 5.01 -20.43
N GLU A 29 19.23 3.96 -20.11
CA GLU A 29 18.97 2.59 -20.58
C GLU A 29 17.75 1.99 -19.87
N LEU A 30 17.54 2.35 -18.60
CA LEU A 30 16.45 1.86 -17.78
C LEU A 30 15.45 2.97 -17.46
N VAL A 31 14.17 2.60 -17.41
CA VAL A 31 13.07 3.52 -17.09
C VAL A 31 12.43 3.08 -15.77
N PHE A 32 12.34 4.01 -14.83
CA PHE A 32 11.52 3.90 -13.64
C PHE A 32 10.23 4.69 -13.85
N GLU A 33 9.13 3.99 -14.07
CA GLU A 33 7.81 4.63 -14.15
C GLU A 33 7.11 4.62 -12.79
N ARG A 34 6.70 5.80 -12.33
CA ARG A 34 6.03 6.01 -11.05
C ARG A 34 4.79 6.89 -11.27
N ARG A 35 3.61 6.28 -11.37
CA ARG A 35 2.35 7.01 -11.58
C ARG A 35 1.46 6.94 -10.35
N SER A 36 0.82 8.04 -9.98
CA SER A 36 -0.13 8.11 -8.87
C SER A 36 -1.33 7.18 -9.04
N THR A 37 -1.65 6.84 -10.29
CA THR A 37 -2.72 5.92 -10.70
C THR A 37 -2.20 4.55 -11.16
N GLY A 38 -0.89 4.33 -11.07
CA GLY A 38 -0.26 3.07 -11.48
C GLY A 38 -0.51 1.94 -10.47
N GLY A 39 -0.41 0.70 -10.94
CA GLY A 39 -0.48 -0.49 -10.09
C GLY A 39 -1.73 -1.33 -10.34
N MET A 40 -2.10 -2.10 -9.32
CA MET A 40 -3.19 -3.08 -9.38
C MET A 40 -4.54 -2.45 -9.01
N SER A 41 -5.63 -2.95 -9.58
CA SER A 41 -6.97 -2.65 -9.05
C SER A 41 -7.10 -3.15 -7.60
N ARG A 42 -8.05 -2.61 -6.83
CA ARG A 42 -8.24 -2.99 -5.42
C ARG A 42 -8.45 -4.51 -5.22
N PRO A 43 -9.26 -5.22 -6.04
CA PRO A 43 -9.38 -6.68 -5.94
C PRO A 43 -8.07 -7.42 -6.25
N GLN A 44 -7.37 -7.03 -7.33
CA GLN A 44 -6.09 -7.64 -7.72
C GLN A 44 -5.02 -7.43 -6.64
N MET A 45 -4.99 -6.25 -6.04
CA MET A 45 -4.05 -5.88 -4.99
C MET A 45 -4.25 -6.70 -3.71
N LEU A 46 -5.48 -6.86 -3.23
CA LEU A 46 -5.74 -7.70 -2.05
C LEU A 46 -5.46 -9.17 -2.34
N ALA A 47 -5.77 -9.65 -3.55
CA ALA A 47 -5.40 -11.00 -3.99
C ALA A 47 -3.87 -11.19 -4.03
N TYR A 48 -3.14 -10.19 -4.52
CA TYR A 48 -1.68 -10.19 -4.54
C TYR A 48 -1.10 -10.24 -3.12
N LEU A 49 -1.53 -9.35 -2.22
CA LEU A 49 -1.11 -9.35 -0.81
C LEU A 49 -1.37 -10.70 -0.14
N LYS A 50 -2.56 -11.28 -0.37
CA LYS A 50 -2.88 -12.63 0.11
C LYS A 50 -1.95 -13.69 -0.45
N SER A 51 -1.59 -13.61 -1.74
CA SER A 51 -0.65 -14.56 -2.38
C SER A 51 0.77 -14.48 -1.81
N LEU A 52 1.16 -13.34 -1.23
CA LEU A 52 2.43 -13.19 -0.52
C LEU A 52 2.42 -13.88 0.86
N GLY A 53 1.26 -14.38 1.31
CA GLY A 53 1.05 -14.95 2.64
C GLY A 53 0.70 -13.90 3.71
N LEU A 54 0.35 -12.67 3.30
CA LEU A 54 -0.08 -11.64 4.23
C LEU A 54 -1.55 -11.84 4.59
N GLN A 55 -1.88 -11.54 5.85
CA GLN A 55 -3.26 -11.50 6.27
C GLN A 55 -3.94 -10.26 5.67
N VAL A 56 -5.11 -10.45 5.06
CA VAL A 56 -5.92 -9.38 4.46
C VAL A 56 -7.33 -9.44 5.03
N PRO A 57 -8.09 -8.33 5.07
CA PRO A 57 -9.50 -8.35 5.44
C PRO A 57 -10.31 -9.22 4.47
N PHE A 58 -11.52 -9.63 4.85
CA PHE A 58 -12.43 -10.21 3.88
C PHE A 58 -12.76 -9.21 2.77
N PHE A 59 -12.77 -9.65 1.52
CA PHE A 59 -13.05 -8.79 0.38
C PHE A 59 -13.78 -9.53 -0.73
N GLY A 60 -14.53 -8.81 -1.55
CA GLY A 60 -15.30 -9.36 -2.66
C GLY A 60 -16.47 -8.46 -3.01
N ARG A 61 -17.42 -8.98 -3.80
CA ARG A 61 -18.71 -8.31 -3.96
C ARG A 61 -19.49 -8.43 -2.66
N VAL A 62 -20.25 -7.41 -2.29
CA VAL A 62 -21.03 -7.40 -1.04
C VAL A 62 -21.88 -8.66 -0.89
N ARG A 63 -22.61 -9.06 -1.93
CA ARG A 63 -23.44 -10.28 -1.94
C ARG A 63 -22.67 -11.57 -1.70
N ASP A 64 -21.40 -11.61 -2.11
CA ASP A 64 -20.56 -12.80 -1.96
C ASP A 64 -19.96 -12.84 -0.55
N VAL A 65 -19.54 -11.69 -0.01
CA VAL A 65 -19.13 -11.55 1.40
C VAL A 65 -20.26 -11.99 2.34
N TYR A 66 -21.50 -11.57 2.08
CA TYR A 66 -22.67 -11.98 2.87
C TYR A 66 -22.94 -13.49 2.83
N LYS A 67 -22.75 -14.15 1.68
CA LYS A 67 -22.88 -15.62 1.61
C LYS A 67 -21.83 -16.33 2.45
N TYR A 68 -20.63 -15.77 2.58
CA TYR A 68 -19.59 -16.34 3.44
C TYR A 68 -19.93 -16.20 4.92
N THR A 69 -20.56 -15.10 5.35
CA THR A 69 -20.99 -14.94 6.76
C THR A 69 -22.12 -15.90 7.13
N LEU A 70 -23.07 -16.16 6.20
CA LEU A 70 -24.17 -17.11 6.41
C LEU A 70 -23.72 -18.57 6.53
N ARG A 71 -22.62 -18.95 5.88
CA ARG A 71 -22.12 -20.34 5.87
C ARG A 71 -21.41 -20.76 7.16
N GLY A 72 -21.47 -19.94 8.21
CA GLY A 72 -21.06 -20.33 9.55
C GLY A 72 -19.54 -20.43 9.70
N PHE A 73 -18.83 -19.34 9.49
CA PHE A 73 -17.57 -19.18 10.20
C PHE A 73 -17.90 -19.13 11.70
N GLU A 74 -17.54 -20.18 12.44
CA GLU A 74 -17.67 -20.25 13.91
C GLU A 74 -16.95 -19.07 14.62
N GLU A 75 -16.04 -18.39 13.91
CA GLU A 75 -15.25 -17.27 14.40
C GLU A 75 -15.86 -15.87 14.16
N ILE A 76 -16.94 -15.74 13.38
CA ILE A 76 -17.60 -14.43 13.17
C ILE A 76 -18.76 -14.33 14.16
N PRO A 77 -18.72 -13.38 15.12
CA PRO A 77 -19.82 -13.19 16.06
C PRO A 77 -21.15 -13.03 15.31
N ARG A 78 -22.13 -13.87 15.64
CA ARG A 78 -23.47 -13.97 15.01
C ARG A 78 -24.33 -12.69 15.11
N SER A 79 -23.76 -11.55 15.51
CA SER A 79 -24.47 -10.28 15.43
C SER A 79 -24.25 -9.69 14.03
N ASP A 80 -25.20 -9.94 13.13
CA ASP A 80 -25.32 -9.27 11.82
C ASP A 80 -25.28 -7.73 11.91
N THR A 81 -25.43 -7.17 13.12
CA THR A 81 -25.37 -5.76 13.48
C THR A 81 -23.97 -5.16 13.65
N ILE A 82 -22.88 -5.94 13.72
CA ILE A 82 -21.52 -5.41 14.03
C ILE A 82 -20.54 -5.52 12.84
N PHE A 83 -20.90 -6.23 11.76
CA PHE A 83 -20.01 -6.39 10.61
C PHE A 83 -20.09 -5.17 9.67
N ALA A 84 -19.19 -4.21 9.87
CA ALA A 84 -19.04 -3.05 9.00
C ALA A 84 -18.19 -3.39 7.76
N MET A 85 -18.55 -2.77 6.63
CA MET A 85 -17.91 -2.91 5.33
C MET A 85 -17.56 -1.53 4.77
N VAL A 86 -16.42 -1.44 4.12
CA VAL A 86 -16.06 -0.32 3.24
C VAL A 86 -16.46 -0.69 1.82
N VAL A 87 -17.52 -0.08 1.31
CA VAL A 87 -18.02 -0.28 -0.05
C VAL A 87 -17.38 0.75 -0.98
N HIS A 88 -16.82 0.28 -2.10
CA HIS A 88 -16.24 1.11 -3.13
C HIS A 88 -17.30 1.41 -4.19
N LEU A 89 -17.82 2.63 -4.18
CA LEU A 89 -18.81 3.14 -5.14
C LEU A 89 -18.19 3.46 -6.51
N ASN A 90 -16.90 3.81 -6.52
CA ASN A 90 -16.13 4.03 -7.73
C ASN A 90 -14.73 3.46 -7.54
N GLU A 91 -14.40 2.38 -8.25
CA GLU A 91 -13.09 1.73 -8.15
C GLU A 91 -11.93 2.62 -8.64
N ARG A 92 -12.23 3.69 -9.39
CA ARG A 92 -11.25 4.64 -9.93
C ARG A 92 -11.16 5.95 -9.12
N ALA A 93 -11.94 6.12 -8.07
CA ALA A 93 -11.86 7.33 -7.24
C ALA A 93 -10.60 7.32 -6.35
N HIS A 94 -9.95 8.48 -6.22
CA HIS A 94 -8.72 8.66 -5.45
C HIS A 94 -8.99 9.28 -4.06
N ARG A 95 -8.02 9.21 -3.15
CA ARG A 95 -8.02 9.91 -1.84
C ARG A 95 -9.22 9.62 -0.91
N GLY A 96 -9.79 8.42 -1.02
CA GLY A 96 -10.89 8.01 -0.15
C GLY A 96 -12.25 8.56 -0.59
N GLU A 97 -12.33 9.28 -1.70
CA GLU A 97 -13.58 9.55 -2.40
C GLU A 97 -14.14 8.25 -2.98
N GLY A 98 -15.46 8.20 -3.18
CA GLY A 98 -16.12 7.02 -3.74
C GLY A 98 -16.07 5.79 -2.83
N LYS A 99 -15.92 5.98 -1.51
CA LYS A 99 -16.04 4.91 -0.51
C LYS A 99 -17.03 5.30 0.56
N VAL A 100 -17.81 4.34 1.03
CA VAL A 100 -18.72 4.52 2.16
C VAL A 100 -18.55 3.36 3.14
N MET A 101 -18.61 3.65 4.43
CA MET A 101 -18.64 2.64 5.48
C MET A 101 -20.10 2.39 5.88
N LEU A 102 -20.54 1.14 5.81
CA LEU A 102 -21.92 0.73 6.07
C LEU A 102 -21.94 -0.60 6.82
N SER A 103 -23.07 -0.94 7.46
CA SER A 103 -23.28 -2.32 7.90
C SER A 103 -23.34 -3.26 6.69
N LEU A 104 -23.00 -4.54 6.87
CA LEU A 104 -23.12 -5.55 5.81
C LEU A 104 -24.54 -5.62 5.25
N ARG A 105 -25.55 -5.47 6.11
CA ARG A 105 -26.95 -5.44 5.71
C ARG A 105 -27.27 -4.24 4.82
N ASP A 106 -26.91 -3.03 5.24
CA ASP A 106 -27.14 -1.81 4.45
C ASP A 106 -26.38 -1.86 3.12
N ALA A 107 -25.16 -2.39 3.13
CA ALA A 107 -24.37 -2.60 1.92
C ALA A 107 -25.05 -3.59 0.98
N LEU A 108 -25.63 -4.67 1.51
CA LEU A 108 -26.32 -5.68 0.71
C LEU A 108 -27.59 -5.13 0.08
N GLU A 109 -28.34 -4.32 0.82
CA GLU A 109 -29.57 -3.68 0.34
C GLU A 109 -29.27 -2.60 -0.72
N LYS A 110 -28.23 -1.79 -0.55
CA LYS A 110 -27.93 -0.63 -1.41
C LYS A 110 -26.96 -0.94 -2.55
N TYR A 111 -25.97 -1.79 -2.31
CA TYR A 111 -24.80 -1.97 -3.19
C TYR A 111 -24.37 -3.45 -3.34
N PRO A 112 -25.29 -4.41 -3.61
CA PRO A 112 -24.99 -5.84 -3.56
C PRO A 112 -23.87 -6.30 -4.51
N ASP A 113 -23.73 -5.61 -5.64
CA ASP A 113 -22.77 -5.94 -6.71
C ASP A 113 -21.47 -5.14 -6.65
N HIS A 114 -21.34 -4.20 -5.71
CA HIS A 114 -20.14 -3.38 -5.58
C HIS A 114 -19.04 -4.16 -4.85
N PHE A 115 -17.80 -3.79 -5.17
CA PHE A 115 -16.66 -4.29 -4.43
C PHE A 115 -16.65 -3.71 -3.01
N ALA A 116 -16.39 -4.57 -2.03
CA ALA A 116 -16.31 -4.17 -0.64
C ALA A 116 -15.21 -4.94 0.09
N VAL A 117 -14.70 -4.29 1.14
CA VAL A 117 -13.68 -4.81 2.04
C VAL A 117 -14.23 -4.73 3.45
N GLN A 118 -13.99 -5.75 4.28
CA GLN A 118 -14.31 -5.71 5.69
C GLN A 118 -13.65 -4.50 6.36
N TYR A 119 -14.44 -3.73 7.10
CA TYR A 119 -13.90 -2.72 7.99
C TYR A 119 -13.31 -3.38 9.22
N ILE A 120 -12.05 -3.07 9.52
CA ILE A 120 -11.34 -3.54 10.71
C ILE A 120 -11.03 -2.32 11.56
N PRO A 121 -11.64 -2.17 12.76
CA PRO A 121 -11.32 -1.05 13.63
C PRO A 121 -9.92 -1.23 14.19
N ALA A 122 -9.05 -0.27 13.91
CA ALA A 122 -7.69 -0.25 14.47
C ALA A 122 -7.70 0.10 15.97
N LEU A 123 -8.61 1.00 16.36
CA LEU A 123 -8.77 1.50 17.73
C LEU A 123 -10.23 1.36 18.20
N PRO A 124 -10.49 1.17 19.51
CA PRO A 124 -11.84 1.15 20.07
C PRO A 124 -12.64 2.43 19.81
N SER A 125 -11.96 3.57 19.66
CA SER A 125 -12.58 4.86 19.34
C SER A 125 -13.12 4.96 17.90
N GLY A 126 -12.75 4.02 17.02
CA GLY A 126 -13.08 4.07 15.60
C GLY A 126 -12.21 5.04 14.79
N LEU A 127 -11.21 5.68 15.41
CA LEU A 127 -10.26 6.55 14.71
C LEU A 127 -9.28 5.73 13.85
N GLY A 128 -8.87 6.33 12.74
CA GLY A 128 -8.01 5.71 11.75
C GLY A 128 -6.58 5.60 12.23
N LEU A 129 -6.07 4.37 12.31
CA LEU A 129 -4.67 4.07 12.57
C LEU A 129 -4.19 3.01 11.59
N THR A 130 -3.08 3.29 10.90
CA THR A 130 -2.42 2.31 10.02
C THR A 130 -0.91 2.37 10.16
N TRP A 131 -0.27 1.23 10.02
CA TRP A 131 1.18 1.14 9.88
C TRP A 131 1.55 0.92 8.42
N ARG A 132 2.49 1.71 7.91
CA ARG A 132 3.01 1.59 6.56
C ARG A 132 4.40 0.99 6.59
N TYR A 133 4.55 -0.18 5.99
CA TYR A 133 5.85 -0.70 5.57
C TYR A 133 6.23 0.02 4.28
N LEU A 134 7.31 0.81 4.30
CA LEU A 134 7.83 1.52 3.14
C LEU A 134 9.20 0.96 2.77
N GLN A 135 9.37 0.55 1.52
CA GLN A 135 10.66 0.14 0.98
C GLN A 135 11.12 1.10 -0.12
N VAL A 136 12.32 1.67 0.06
CA VAL A 136 13.01 2.58 -0.86
C VAL A 136 14.31 1.93 -1.29
N GLY A 137 14.31 1.25 -2.43
CA GLY A 137 15.39 0.38 -2.84
C GLY A 137 15.63 -0.74 -1.83
N ASN A 138 16.77 -0.70 -1.15
CA ASN A 138 17.13 -1.61 -0.06
C ASN A 138 16.87 -1.03 1.34
N LYS A 139 16.29 0.17 1.46
CA LYS A 139 16.02 0.83 2.74
C LYS A 139 14.58 0.55 3.15
N ILE A 140 14.37 0.17 4.41
CA ILE A 140 13.06 -0.25 4.93
C ILE A 140 12.69 0.62 6.13
N PHE A 141 11.48 1.15 6.12
CA PHE A 141 10.93 2.00 7.18
C PHE A 141 9.54 1.51 7.57
N TRP A 142 9.23 1.61 8.86
CA TRP A 142 7.86 1.54 9.36
C TRP A 142 7.39 2.93 9.75
N LEU A 143 6.23 3.31 9.22
CA LEU A 143 5.57 4.57 9.51
C LEU A 143 4.24 4.31 10.18
N GLU A 144 3.82 5.20 11.05
CA GLU A 144 2.48 5.25 11.60
C GLU A 144 1.74 6.43 10.99
N TYR A 145 0.52 6.18 10.52
CA TYR A 145 -0.44 7.19 10.12
C TYR A 145 -1.62 7.14 11.08
N PHE A 146 -1.92 8.27 11.71
CA PHE A 146 -3.01 8.41 12.66
C PHE A 146 -3.87 9.60 12.29
N SER A 147 -5.18 9.39 12.17
CA SER A 147 -6.17 10.46 12.03
C SER A 147 -6.85 10.72 13.37
N ARG A 148 -6.96 11.99 13.75
CA ARG A 148 -7.56 12.41 15.03
C ARG A 148 -9.08 12.56 14.96
N ASP A 149 -9.65 12.59 13.76
CA ASP A 149 -11.05 12.94 13.51
C ASP A 149 -11.73 12.12 12.40
N ASP A 150 -11.03 11.19 11.73
CA ASP A 150 -11.59 10.31 10.70
C ASP A 150 -11.23 8.84 10.95
N TRP A 151 -12.08 7.92 10.48
CA TRP A 151 -11.82 6.47 10.54
C TRP A 151 -10.76 6.04 9.51
N ARG A 152 -10.50 6.86 8.50
CA ARG A 152 -9.42 6.70 7.52
C ARG A 152 -8.18 7.40 8.07
N SER A 153 -7.11 6.64 8.28
CA SER A 153 -5.85 7.16 8.84
C SER A 153 -5.15 8.24 8.02
N ASN A 154 -5.55 8.44 6.76
CA ASN A 154 -4.98 9.44 5.84
C ASN A 154 -5.98 10.56 5.46
N CYS A 155 -7.04 10.75 6.23
CA CYS A 155 -8.03 11.80 6.04
C CYS A 155 -8.18 12.64 7.31
N GLY A 156 -8.56 13.91 7.16
CA GLY A 156 -8.74 14.84 8.29
C GLY A 156 -7.42 15.37 8.87
N ASP A 157 -7.36 15.49 10.19
CA ASP A 157 -6.16 15.88 10.95
C ASP A 157 -5.23 14.67 11.11
N VAL A 158 -4.31 14.52 10.14
CA VAL A 158 -3.40 13.38 10.02
C VAL A 158 -2.04 13.69 10.62
N GLU A 159 -1.60 12.82 11.51
CA GLU A 159 -0.25 12.76 12.05
C GLU A 159 0.51 11.57 11.45
N VAL A 160 1.75 11.81 11.02
CA VAL A 160 2.65 10.77 10.49
C VAL A 160 3.90 10.70 11.36
N ARG A 161 4.29 9.49 11.77
CA ARG A 161 5.50 9.24 12.56
C ARG A 161 6.33 8.14 11.96
N VAL A 162 7.65 8.28 11.97
CA VAL A 162 8.55 7.16 11.70
C VAL A 162 8.66 6.30 12.97
N LEU A 163 8.20 5.06 12.90
CA LEU A 163 8.27 4.10 14.01
C LEU A 163 9.67 3.49 14.10
N SER A 164 10.22 3.05 12.96
CA SER A 164 11.53 2.41 12.92
C SER A 164 12.13 2.40 11.52
N ARG A 165 13.44 2.17 11.47
CA ARG A 165 14.19 1.78 10.28
C ARG A 165 14.70 0.36 10.48
N GLU A 166 14.37 -0.54 9.59
CA GLU A 166 14.89 -1.90 9.65
C GLU A 166 16.29 -2.01 9.04
N ARG A 167 16.89 -3.19 9.16
CA ARG A 167 18.14 -3.51 8.46
C ARG A 167 17.92 -3.40 6.96
N ASP A 168 18.87 -2.76 6.29
CA ASP A 168 18.90 -2.68 4.84
C ASP A 168 18.79 -4.08 4.19
N GLY A 169 17.91 -4.22 3.20
CA GLY A 169 17.63 -5.47 2.51
C GLY A 169 16.53 -5.32 1.46
N TYR A 170 16.34 -6.38 0.67
CA TYR A 170 15.23 -6.47 -0.28
C TYR A 170 14.24 -7.52 0.20
N ASN A 171 12.95 -7.23 0.06
CA ASN A 171 11.94 -8.26 0.17
C ASN A 171 12.14 -9.35 -0.90
N ASN A 172 12.08 -10.61 -0.50
CA ASN A 172 12.35 -11.75 -1.39
C ASN A 172 11.17 -12.08 -2.33
N LYS A 173 9.96 -11.61 -2.01
CA LYS A 173 8.75 -11.86 -2.82
C LYS A 173 8.30 -10.65 -3.63
N ILE A 174 8.60 -9.43 -3.17
CA ILE A 174 8.17 -8.18 -3.81
C ILE A 174 9.35 -7.55 -4.56
N ARG A 175 9.30 -7.58 -5.90
CA ARG A 175 10.35 -7.03 -6.79
C ARG A 175 10.00 -5.65 -7.34
N TYR A 176 9.65 -4.72 -6.45
CA TYR A 176 9.47 -3.31 -6.81
C TYR A 176 10.58 -2.47 -6.17
N PRO A 177 11.19 -1.52 -6.89
CA PRO A 177 12.30 -0.72 -6.37
C PRO A 177 11.83 0.33 -5.36
N LEU A 178 10.54 0.63 -5.35
CA LEU A 178 9.88 1.51 -4.41
C LEU A 178 8.47 0.97 -4.22
N TYR A 179 8.06 0.72 -2.98
CA TYR A 179 6.67 0.36 -2.69
C TYR A 179 6.33 0.59 -1.22
N ALA A 180 5.03 0.62 -0.93
CA ALA A 180 4.49 0.63 0.41
C ALA A 180 3.38 -0.43 0.56
N VAL A 181 3.30 -1.04 1.75
CA VAL A 181 2.16 -1.86 2.18
C VAL A 181 1.58 -1.21 3.43
N ASP A 182 0.28 -0.92 3.39
CA ASP A 182 -0.44 -0.35 4.53
C ASP A 182 -1.13 -1.47 5.32
N PHE A 183 -0.99 -1.43 6.63
CA PHE A 183 -1.50 -2.41 7.58
C PHE A 183 -2.42 -1.77 8.61
N ILE A 184 -3.47 -2.49 9.00
CA ILE A 184 -4.25 -2.20 10.21
C ILE A 184 -3.75 -3.12 11.34
N PRO A 185 -3.17 -2.57 12.41
CA PRO A 185 -2.90 -3.32 13.63
C PRO A 185 -4.20 -3.50 14.42
N ALA A 186 -4.70 -4.73 14.54
CA ALA A 186 -5.94 -5.01 15.27
C ALA A 186 -5.92 -6.41 15.91
N ALA A 187 -6.33 -6.50 17.17
CA ALA A 187 -6.44 -7.75 17.94
C ALA A 187 -5.18 -8.64 17.87
N GLY A 188 -3.99 -8.04 17.99
CA GLY A 188 -2.71 -8.74 17.93
C GLY A 188 -2.31 -9.25 16.54
N LYS A 189 -3.02 -8.84 15.48
CA LYS A 189 -2.75 -9.20 14.08
C LYS A 189 -2.49 -7.95 13.24
N LEU A 190 -1.84 -8.14 12.09
CA LEU A 190 -1.60 -7.09 11.08
C LEU A 190 -2.32 -7.45 9.78
N TYR A 191 -3.30 -6.62 9.39
CA TYR A 191 -4.06 -6.81 8.17
C TYR A 191 -3.55 -5.89 7.08
N ALA A 192 -3.00 -6.43 5.99
CA ALA A 192 -2.60 -5.66 4.83
C ALA A 192 -3.84 -5.19 4.05
N ILE A 193 -3.96 -3.88 3.83
CA ILE A 193 -5.15 -3.24 3.25
C ILE A 193 -4.89 -2.44 1.98
N ASP A 194 -3.64 -2.08 1.72
CA ASP A 194 -3.24 -1.35 0.52
C ASP A 194 -1.82 -1.73 0.09
N PHE A 195 -1.58 -1.70 -1.22
CA PHE A 195 -0.25 -1.89 -1.82
C PHE A 195 -0.03 -0.80 -2.87
N ASN A 196 0.95 0.06 -2.61
CA ASN A 196 1.26 1.18 -3.48
C ASN A 196 2.67 1.00 -4.07
N ILE A 197 2.78 0.95 -5.40
CA ILE A 197 4.07 0.83 -6.11
C ILE A 197 4.70 2.20 -6.45
N ALA A 198 4.00 3.27 -6.10
CA ALA A 198 4.38 4.66 -6.31
C ALA A 198 4.03 5.52 -5.08
N PRO A 199 4.46 5.15 -3.86
CA PRO A 199 4.20 5.96 -2.67
C PRO A 199 4.91 7.30 -2.77
N GLY A 200 4.22 8.37 -2.34
CA GLY A 200 4.86 9.63 -2.01
C GLY A 200 5.54 9.53 -0.65
N ILE A 201 6.77 10.01 -0.54
CA ILE A 201 7.59 9.95 0.68
C ILE A 201 7.75 11.33 1.31
N LYS A 202 7.80 12.39 0.50
CA LYS A 202 7.85 13.77 1.01
C LYS A 202 6.71 14.03 2.02
N GLY A 203 7.07 14.62 3.16
CA GLY A 203 6.18 14.95 4.27
C GLY A 203 5.96 13.79 5.25
N THR A 204 6.72 12.70 5.17
CA THR A 204 6.58 11.56 6.08
C THR A 204 7.61 11.52 7.20
N GLY A 205 8.62 12.39 7.14
CA GLY A 205 9.77 12.38 8.05
C GLY A 205 10.89 11.43 7.61
N VAL A 206 10.65 10.57 6.62
CA VAL A 206 11.68 9.68 6.05
C VAL A 206 12.77 10.49 5.35
N GLU A 207 12.43 11.61 4.74
CA GLU A 207 13.40 12.50 4.08
C GLU A 207 14.47 13.06 5.03
N GLU A 208 14.19 13.10 6.33
CA GLU A 208 15.13 13.52 7.38
C GLU A 208 16.15 12.41 7.70
N LEU A 209 15.76 11.15 7.49
CA LEU A 209 16.57 9.96 7.78
C LEU A 209 17.27 9.38 6.54
N LEU A 210 16.73 9.65 5.35
CA LEU A 210 17.24 9.16 4.08
C LEU A 210 17.35 10.33 3.08
N PRO A 211 18.54 10.95 2.97
CA PRO A 211 18.75 12.09 2.08
C PRO A 211 18.36 11.78 0.63
N ALA A 212 17.89 12.81 -0.08
CA ALA A 212 17.37 12.72 -1.46
C ALA A 212 18.25 11.89 -2.41
N ARG A 213 19.56 12.14 -2.36
CA ARG A 213 20.54 11.44 -3.20
C ARG A 213 20.62 9.96 -2.84
N GLU A 214 20.65 9.61 -1.56
CA GLU A 214 20.73 8.22 -1.10
C GLU A 214 19.45 7.46 -1.47
N ALA A 215 18.28 8.08 -1.31
CA ALA A 215 17.00 7.51 -1.74
C ALA A 215 17.00 7.17 -3.24
N ALA A 216 17.39 8.14 -4.09
CA ALA A 216 17.46 7.91 -5.52
C ALA A 216 18.45 6.80 -5.89
N GLU A 217 19.65 6.79 -5.30
CA GLU A 217 20.65 5.75 -5.56
C GLU A 217 20.21 4.36 -5.09
N ALA A 218 19.49 4.26 -3.96
CA ALA A 218 18.91 2.99 -3.50
C ALA A 218 17.87 2.46 -4.50
N ILE A 219 16.97 3.33 -4.99
CA ILE A 219 15.96 2.97 -6.00
C ILE A 219 16.65 2.52 -7.31
N LYS A 220 17.64 3.27 -7.81
CA LYS A 220 18.38 2.91 -9.04
C LYS A 220 19.06 1.55 -8.93
N LYS A 221 19.74 1.28 -7.81
CA LYS A 221 20.39 -0.01 -7.54
C LYS A 221 19.39 -1.16 -7.56
N ALA A 222 18.20 -0.96 -6.99
CA ALA A 222 17.13 -1.95 -7.01
C ALA A 222 16.64 -2.23 -8.44
N ILE A 223 16.47 -1.19 -9.26
CA ILE A 223 16.06 -1.34 -10.67
C ILE A 223 17.07 -2.15 -11.46
N ILE A 224 18.37 -1.81 -11.35
CA ILE A 224 19.45 -2.52 -12.03
C ILE A 224 19.49 -3.99 -11.59
N LEU A 225 19.39 -4.25 -10.29
CA LEU A 225 19.36 -5.60 -9.74
C LEU A 225 18.18 -6.42 -10.26
N PHE A 226 16.98 -5.86 -10.29
CA PHE A 226 15.79 -6.59 -10.72
C PHE A 226 15.74 -6.78 -12.24
N ALA A 227 16.33 -5.87 -13.02
CA ALA A 227 16.49 -6.02 -14.46
C ALA A 227 17.42 -7.21 -14.80
N SER A 228 18.59 -7.29 -14.17
CA SER A 228 19.55 -8.38 -14.43
C SER A 228 19.04 -9.76 -14.03
N GLN A 229 18.24 -9.84 -12.95
CA GLN A 229 17.60 -11.09 -12.54
C GLN A 229 16.52 -11.57 -13.51
N LYS A 230 15.85 -10.64 -14.21
CA LYS A 230 14.82 -10.98 -15.19
C LYS A 230 15.45 -11.62 -16.43
N GLU A 231 16.59 -11.09 -16.87
CA GLU A 231 17.34 -11.63 -18.00
C GLU A 231 17.90 -13.03 -17.71
N ALA A 232 18.37 -13.28 -16.48
CA ALA A 232 18.89 -14.58 -16.08
C ALA A 232 17.83 -15.69 -15.91
N SER A 233 16.54 -15.34 -15.95
CA SER A 233 15.43 -16.29 -15.76
C SER A 233 14.70 -16.66 -17.06
N VAL A 234 15.18 -16.15 -18.21
CA VAL A 234 14.68 -16.42 -19.57
C VAL A 234 15.66 -17.34 -20.29
#